data_AF-A0A2J8SKW2-F1
#
_entry.id   AF-A0A2J8SKW2-F1
#
_cell.length_a   1.000
_cell.length_b   1.000
_cell.length_c   1.000
_cell.angle_alpha   90.00
_cell.angle_beta   90.00
_cell.angle_gamma   90.00
#
_symmetry.space_group_name_H-M   'P 1'
#
loop_
_entity.id
_entity.type
_entity.pdbx_description
1 polymer ?
#
loop_
_entity_poly.entity_id
_entity_poly.type
_entity_poly.pdbx_seq_one_letter_code
_entity_poly.pdbx_strand_id
1 'polypeptide(L)'
;EELRHHFRIEFAVAEGAKNVMKLLGSGKVTDRKALSEAQARFNESSQKLDLLKYSLEQRLNELPKNHPKSSIIIEELSLVAASPTLSPRQSMISTQNQYSTLSKPAALTDDVCAVLKLDNTVVGQTSWKPISNQSWDQKFTLELDRSRELEISVYWRDWRSLCAVKFLRLEDFLDNQRHGMCLYLEPQGTLFAEVTFFNPVIERRPKLQR
;
A
#
# COMPACT_ATOMS: atom_id res chain seq x y z
N GLU A 1 -11.89 -2.31 -11.38
CA GLU A 1 -10.79 -1.65 -12.09
C GLU A 1 -9.68 -1.23 -11.15
N GLU A 2 -10.01 -0.49 -10.09
CA GLU A 2 -9.04 0.02 -9.10
C GLU A 2 -8.10 -1.05 -8.53
N LEU A 3 -8.63 -2.17 -8.04
CA LEU A 3 -7.78 -3.24 -7.48
C LEU A 3 -6.70 -3.74 -8.46
N ARG A 4 -7.07 -3.94 -9.74
CA ARG A 4 -6.11 -4.37 -10.78
C ARG A 4 -5.09 -3.29 -11.09
N HIS A 5 -5.51 -2.03 -11.08
CA HIS A 5 -4.62 -0.89 -11.28
C HIS A 5 -3.53 -0.84 -10.21
N HIS A 6 -3.90 -0.90 -8.93
CA HIS A 6 -2.93 -0.91 -7.82
C HIS A 6 -2.05 -2.14 -7.85
N PHE A 7 -2.60 -3.31 -8.17
CA PHE A 7 -1.82 -4.53 -8.32
C PHE A 7 -0.69 -4.38 -9.35
N ARG A 8 -0.99 -3.79 -10.53
CA ARG A 8 0.01 -3.52 -11.56
C ARG A 8 1.05 -2.48 -11.13
N ILE A 9 0.63 -1.44 -10.43
CA ILE A 9 1.54 -0.42 -9.88
C ILE A 9 2.53 -1.08 -8.93
N GLU A 10 2.03 -1.80 -7.93
CA GLU A 10 2.88 -2.44 -6.93
C GLU A 10 3.77 -3.52 -7.58
N PHE A 11 3.27 -4.26 -8.56
CA PHE A 11 4.10 -5.20 -9.32
C PHE A 11 5.29 -4.49 -10.01
N ALA A 12 5.03 -3.37 -10.69
CA ALA A 12 6.07 -2.59 -11.34
C ALA A 12 7.06 -1.98 -10.34
N VAL A 13 6.59 -1.51 -9.17
CA VAL A 13 7.43 -0.96 -8.10
C VAL A 13 8.34 -2.06 -7.52
N ALA A 14 7.78 -3.23 -7.21
CA ALA A 14 8.55 -4.35 -6.67
C ALA A 14 9.64 -4.83 -7.65
N GLU A 15 9.29 -5.06 -8.92
CA GLU A 15 10.27 -5.48 -9.93
C GLU A 15 11.32 -4.39 -10.20
N GLY A 16 10.92 -3.11 -10.21
CA GLY A 16 11.84 -1.98 -10.31
C GLY A 16 12.85 -1.93 -9.17
N ALA A 17 12.38 -2.06 -7.93
CA ALA A 17 13.21 -2.07 -6.74
C ALA A 17 14.17 -3.27 -6.71
N LYS A 18 13.70 -4.46 -7.09
CA LYS A 18 14.51 -5.67 -7.23
C LYS A 18 15.62 -5.52 -8.27
N ASN A 19 15.33 -4.87 -9.40
CA ASN A 19 16.33 -4.58 -10.43
C ASN A 19 17.41 -3.61 -9.91
N VAL A 20 17.02 -2.58 -9.16
CA VAL A 20 17.96 -1.66 -8.50
C VAL A 20 18.85 -2.40 -7.51
N MET A 21 18.28 -3.26 -6.65
CA MET A 21 19.05 -4.07 -5.70
C MET A 21 20.09 -4.95 -6.40
N LYS A 22 19.72 -5.60 -7.51
CA LYS A 22 20.63 -6.43 -8.31
C LYS A 22 21.77 -5.60 -8.92
N LEU A 23 21.44 -4.41 -9.44
CA LEU A 23 22.43 -3.51 -10.03
C LEU A 23 23.43 -3.02 -8.97
N LEU A 24 22.93 -2.57 -7.82
CA LEU A 24 23.75 -2.03 -6.73
C LEU A 24 24.59 -3.12 -6.03
N GLY A 25 24.09 -4.36 -5.95
CA GLY A 25 24.82 -5.49 -5.37
C GLY A 25 25.97 -6.02 -6.23
N SER A 26 26.03 -5.66 -7.52
CA SER A 26 27.07 -6.09 -8.46
C SER A 26 28.28 -5.14 -8.55
N GLY A 27 28.16 -3.93 -7.99
CA GLY A 27 29.19 -2.88 -8.05
C GLY A 27 30.25 -2.97 -6.95
N LYS A 28 31.47 -2.49 -7.25
CA LYS A 28 32.61 -2.43 -6.29
C LYS A 28 32.45 -1.35 -5.20
N VAL A 29 31.56 -0.38 -5.41
CA VAL A 29 31.19 0.65 -4.43
C VAL A 29 29.69 0.56 -4.23
N THR A 30 29.27 0.09 -3.06
CA THR A 30 27.86 -0.07 -2.73
C THR A 30 27.33 1.23 -2.12
N ASP A 31 26.41 1.90 -2.82
CA ASP A 31 25.59 2.94 -2.20
C ASP A 31 24.62 2.27 -1.23
N ARG A 32 25.06 2.15 0.03
CA ARG A 32 24.32 1.45 1.09
C ARG A 32 22.96 2.10 1.37
N LYS A 33 22.84 3.43 1.17
CA LYS A 33 21.58 4.14 1.36
C LYS A 33 20.60 3.79 0.24
N ALA A 34 21.03 3.90 -1.02
CA ALA A 34 20.21 3.53 -2.16
C ALA A 34 19.78 2.06 -2.11
N LEU A 35 20.66 1.16 -1.67
CA LEU A 35 20.34 -0.26 -1.48
C LEU A 35 19.28 -0.46 -0.39
N SER A 36 19.42 0.22 0.75
CA SER A 36 18.44 0.16 1.84
C SER A 36 17.07 0.70 1.41
N GLU A 37 17.04 1.79 0.64
CA GLU A 37 15.80 2.36 0.11
C GLU A 37 15.13 1.45 -0.93
N ALA A 38 15.91 0.81 -1.81
CA ALA A 38 15.40 -0.16 -2.76
C ALA A 38 14.85 -1.40 -2.04
N GLN A 39 15.55 -1.90 -1.02
CA GLN A 39 15.08 -3.01 -0.20
C GLN A 39 13.78 -2.67 0.53
N ALA A 40 13.66 -1.46 1.10
CA ALA A 40 12.45 -1.02 1.78
C ALA A 40 11.26 -0.95 0.81
N ARG A 41 11.44 -0.33 -0.37
CA ARG A 41 10.40 -0.25 -1.41
C ARG A 41 9.98 -1.63 -1.91
N PHE A 42 10.94 -2.54 -2.10
CA PHE A 42 10.65 -3.92 -2.48
C PHE A 42 9.80 -4.63 -1.41
N ASN A 43 10.19 -4.53 -0.13
CA ASN A 43 9.50 -5.19 0.97
C ASN A 43 8.08 -4.65 1.18
N GLU A 44 7.91 -3.33 1.09
CA GLU A 44 6.61 -2.68 1.21
C GLU A 44 5.67 -3.08 0.07
N SER A 45 6.16 -2.98 -1.17
CA SER A 45 5.37 -3.30 -2.35
C SER A 45 5.01 -4.78 -2.43
N SER A 46 5.92 -5.67 -1.99
CA SER A 46 5.64 -7.10 -1.88
C SER A 46 4.51 -7.42 -0.89
N GLN A 47 4.50 -6.79 0.29
CA GLN A 47 3.41 -6.98 1.26
C GLN A 47 2.07 -6.51 0.70
N LYS A 48 2.04 -5.36 0.01
CA LYS A 48 0.81 -4.89 -0.65
C LYS A 48 0.38 -5.83 -1.76
N LEU A 49 1.31 -6.34 -2.57
CA LEU A 49 1.03 -7.33 -3.60
C LEU A 49 0.37 -8.58 -3.04
N ASP A 50 0.83 -9.09 -1.91
CA ASP A 50 0.21 -10.27 -1.27
C ASP A 50 -1.27 -10.01 -0.91
N LEU A 51 -1.57 -8.83 -0.34
CA LEU A 51 -2.94 -8.44 -0.02
C LEU A 51 -3.80 -8.27 -1.28
N LEU A 52 -3.31 -7.53 -2.28
CA LEU A 52 -4.04 -7.24 -3.51
C LEU A 52 -4.24 -8.51 -4.36
N LYS A 53 -3.25 -9.41 -4.34
CA LYS A 53 -3.33 -10.74 -4.96
C LYS A 53 -4.47 -11.54 -4.31
N TYR A 54 -4.49 -11.61 -2.99
CA TYR A 54 -5.53 -12.33 -2.26
C TYR A 54 -6.92 -11.74 -2.51
N SER A 55 -7.06 -10.42 -2.57
CA SER A 55 -8.31 -9.76 -3.00
C SER A 55 -8.75 -10.16 -4.41
N LEU A 56 -7.81 -10.25 -5.36
CA LEU A 56 -8.10 -10.66 -6.74
C LEU A 56 -8.56 -12.12 -6.80
N GLU A 57 -7.91 -13.00 -6.03
CA GLU A 57 -8.29 -14.42 -5.90
C GLU A 57 -9.69 -14.57 -5.27
N GLN A 58 -10.02 -13.80 -4.24
CA GLN A 58 -11.36 -13.79 -3.66
C GLN A 58 -12.42 -13.38 -4.69
N ARG A 59 -12.20 -12.28 -5.41
CA ARG A 59 -13.12 -11.83 -6.48
C ARG A 59 -13.25 -12.85 -7.61
N LEU A 60 -12.17 -13.57 -7.94
CA LEU A 60 -12.22 -14.63 -8.93
C LEU A 60 -13.12 -15.79 -8.48
N ASN A 61 -13.08 -16.14 -7.20
CA ASN A 61 -13.90 -17.20 -6.61
C ASN A 61 -15.39 -16.82 -6.49
N GLU A 62 -15.70 -15.53 -6.40
CA GLU A 62 -17.07 -15.01 -6.38
C GLU A 62 -17.72 -14.94 -7.78
N LEU A 63 -16.92 -15.00 -8.85
CA LEU A 63 -17.43 -14.92 -10.22
C LEU A 63 -18.03 -16.25 -10.69
N PRO A 64 -19.13 -16.22 -11.48
CA PRO A 64 -19.63 -17.40 -12.16
C PRO A 64 -18.56 -18.03 -13.07
N LYS A 65 -18.61 -19.36 -13.23
CA LYS A 65 -17.75 -20.09 -14.16
C LYS A 65 -17.93 -19.53 -15.58
N ASN A 66 -16.83 -19.21 -16.26
CA ASN A 66 -16.75 -18.62 -17.61
C ASN A 66 -17.09 -17.12 -17.73
N HIS A 67 -17.09 -16.36 -16.64
CA HIS A 67 -17.25 -14.90 -16.72
C HIS A 67 -16.03 -14.25 -17.42
N PRO A 68 -16.21 -13.30 -18.36
CA PRO A 68 -15.08 -12.69 -19.10
C PRO A 68 -14.07 -11.98 -18.19
N LYS A 69 -14.52 -11.43 -17.05
CA LYS A 69 -13.61 -10.85 -16.03
C LYS A 69 -12.68 -11.88 -15.37
N SER A 70 -13.06 -13.16 -15.34
CA SER A 70 -12.22 -14.22 -14.75
C SER A 70 -10.93 -14.37 -15.54
N SER A 71 -11.01 -14.41 -16.87
CA SER A 71 -9.83 -14.48 -17.76
C SER A 71 -8.89 -13.30 -17.52
N ILE A 72 -9.44 -12.11 -17.36
CA ILE A 72 -8.67 -10.89 -17.11
C ILE A 72 -7.94 -10.98 -15.76
N ILE A 73 -8.62 -11.39 -14.69
CA ILE A 73 -7.99 -11.54 -13.36
C ILE A 73 -6.90 -12.61 -13.38
N ILE A 74 -7.14 -13.74 -14.06
CA ILE A 74 -6.15 -14.81 -14.23
C ILE A 74 -4.89 -14.29 -14.94
N GLU A 75 -5.06 -13.48 -16.00
CA GLU A 75 -3.96 -12.85 -16.70
C GLU A 75 -3.14 -11.92 -15.78
N GLU A 76 -3.78 -11.09 -14.95
CA GLU A 76 -3.07 -10.26 -13.97
C GLU A 76 -2.25 -11.11 -13.00
N LEU A 77 -2.87 -12.15 -12.41
CA LEU A 77 -2.22 -13.02 -11.44
C LEU A 77 -1.02 -13.77 -12.04
N SER A 78 -1.05 -14.03 -13.35
CA SER A 78 0.06 -14.68 -14.06
C SER A 78 1.33 -13.81 -14.15
N LEU A 79 1.21 -12.48 -14.11
CA LEU A 79 2.35 -11.55 -14.17
C LEU A 79 3.34 -11.79 -13.02
N VAL A 80 2.82 -12.05 -11.82
CA VAL A 80 3.64 -12.33 -10.62
C VAL A 80 4.27 -13.72 -10.70
N ALA A 81 3.55 -14.72 -11.25
CA ALA A 81 4.06 -16.08 -11.40
C ALA A 81 5.21 -16.19 -12.42
N ALA A 82 5.25 -15.29 -13.40
CA ALA A 82 6.29 -15.25 -14.43
C ALA A 82 7.62 -14.64 -13.96
N SER A 83 7.64 -13.99 -12.78
CA SER A 83 8.84 -13.35 -12.26
C SER A 83 9.72 -14.37 -11.53
N PRO A 84 11.01 -14.56 -11.90
CA PRO A 84 11.89 -15.47 -11.19
C PRO A 84 12.06 -14.99 -9.74
N THR A 85 11.56 -15.78 -8.79
CA THR A 85 11.70 -15.49 -7.37
C THR A 85 13.16 -15.70 -6.96
N LEU A 86 13.78 -14.67 -6.37
CA LEU A 86 14.92 -14.92 -5.50
C LEU A 86 14.34 -15.50 -4.22
N SER A 87 14.44 -16.83 -4.08
CA SER A 87 14.15 -17.65 -2.90
C SER A 87 13.07 -17.16 -1.90
N PRO A 88 12.01 -17.96 -1.63
CA PRO A 88 10.97 -17.67 -0.61
C PRO A 88 11.46 -17.57 0.84
N ARG A 89 12.77 -17.61 1.09
CA ARG A 89 13.37 -17.67 2.43
C ARG A 89 13.92 -16.33 2.95
N GLN A 90 13.79 -15.24 2.20
CA GLN A 90 14.24 -13.91 2.66
C GLN A 90 13.10 -12.95 3.04
N SER A 91 11.83 -13.36 2.84
CA SER A 91 10.66 -12.65 3.39
C SER A 91 10.52 -12.78 4.91
N MET A 92 11.37 -13.61 5.53
CA MET A 92 11.50 -13.74 6.97
C MET A 92 12.90 -13.26 7.35
N ILE A 93 12.98 -12.11 8.05
CA ILE A 93 14.20 -11.45 8.55
C ILE A 93 14.86 -10.49 7.55
N SER A 94 14.32 -9.26 7.46
CA SER A 94 15.11 -8.05 7.78
C SER A 94 14.21 -6.81 7.85
N THR A 95 13.36 -6.75 8.87
CA THR A 95 13.02 -5.48 9.50
C THR A 95 13.93 -5.32 10.71
N GLN A 96 15.24 -5.17 10.46
CA GLN A 96 16.13 -4.62 11.48
C GLN A 96 15.89 -3.11 11.54
N ASN A 97 14.85 -2.78 12.30
CA ASN A 97 14.48 -1.47 12.82
C ASN A 97 15.69 -0.57 13.11
N GLN A 98 15.55 0.73 12.82
CA GLN A 98 16.27 1.82 13.48
C GLN A 98 15.83 2.03 14.96
N TYR A 99 15.40 0.96 15.62
CA TYR A 99 15.02 0.90 17.03
C TYR A 99 15.53 -0.44 17.58
N SER A 100 16.85 -0.54 17.73
CA SER A 100 17.52 -1.76 18.20
C SER A 100 17.54 -1.84 19.73
N THR A 101 16.62 -2.62 20.28
CA THR A 101 16.91 -3.53 21.39
C THR A 101 16.32 -4.89 21.04
N LEU A 102 17.18 -5.92 21.00
CA LEU A 102 16.92 -7.32 20.72
C LEU A 102 15.61 -7.80 21.38
N SER A 103 14.53 -7.93 20.61
CA SER A 103 13.19 -8.22 21.15
C SER A 103 12.70 -9.59 20.69
N LYS A 104 12.24 -10.40 21.65
CA LYS A 104 11.45 -11.63 21.46
C LYS A 104 10.39 -11.45 20.35
N PRO A 105 9.92 -12.51 19.67
CA PRO A 105 8.73 -12.39 18.81
C PRO A 105 7.66 -11.68 19.63
N ALA A 106 7.22 -10.51 19.14
CA ALA A 106 6.22 -9.72 19.83
C ALA A 106 5.04 -10.65 20.15
N ALA A 107 4.59 -10.66 21.41
CA ALA A 107 3.42 -11.41 21.80
C ALA A 107 2.28 -11.06 20.84
N LEU A 108 1.45 -12.03 20.48
CA LEU A 108 0.28 -11.78 19.63
C LEU A 108 -0.54 -10.65 20.28
N THR A 109 -0.69 -9.53 19.57
CA THR A 109 -1.43 -8.36 20.06
C THR A 109 -2.60 -8.11 19.14
N ASP A 110 -3.76 -7.78 19.68
CA ASP A 110 -4.89 -7.30 18.87
C ASP A 110 -4.81 -5.80 18.52
N ASP A 111 -3.64 -5.19 18.77
CA ASP A 111 -3.35 -3.79 18.46
C ASP A 111 -3.08 -3.60 16.96
N VAL A 112 -3.77 -2.61 16.40
CA VAL A 112 -3.61 -2.13 15.03
C VAL A 112 -3.29 -0.63 15.00
N CYS A 113 -2.68 -0.16 13.92
CA CYS A 113 -2.63 1.27 13.58
C CYS A 113 -2.87 1.46 12.07
N ALA A 114 -3.28 2.66 11.69
CA ALA A 114 -3.36 3.09 10.29
C ALA A 114 -2.26 4.11 10.01
N VAL A 115 -1.57 3.93 8.88
CA VAL A 115 -0.59 4.85 8.32
C VAL A 115 -1.20 5.50 7.09
N LEU A 116 -1.13 6.83 7.03
CA LEU A 116 -1.62 7.65 5.92
C LEU A 116 -0.44 8.06 5.06
N LYS A 117 -0.54 7.85 3.74
CA LYS A 117 0.48 8.25 2.77
C LYS A 117 -0.10 9.04 1.62
N LEU A 118 0.58 10.11 1.23
CA LEU A 118 0.32 10.85 0.00
C LEU A 118 1.42 10.52 -1.00
N ASP A 119 1.02 9.97 -2.15
CA ASP A 119 1.94 9.54 -3.22
C ASP A 119 3.17 8.73 -2.68
N ASN A 120 2.89 7.73 -1.83
CA ASN A 120 3.88 6.89 -1.13
C ASN A 120 4.76 7.59 -0.07
N THR A 121 4.46 8.83 0.30
CA THR A 121 5.13 9.53 1.39
C THR A 121 4.25 9.50 2.64
N VAL A 122 4.78 9.01 3.77
CA VAL A 122 4.04 8.98 5.05
C VAL A 122 3.77 10.39 5.54
N VAL A 123 2.51 10.69 5.82
CA VAL A 123 2.05 12.01 6.29
C VAL A 123 1.23 11.94 7.58
N GLY A 124 0.87 10.75 8.03
CA GLY A 124 0.15 10.57 9.28
C GLY A 124 0.19 9.12 9.76
N GLN A 125 0.03 8.94 11.07
CA GLN A 125 -0.11 7.63 11.70
C GLN A 125 -1.03 7.73 12.91
N THR A 126 -1.96 6.80 13.05
CA THR A 126 -2.83 6.71 14.22
C THR A 126 -2.12 6.05 15.40
N SER A 127 -2.65 6.23 16.61
CA SER A 127 -2.17 5.46 17.76
C SER A 127 -2.43 3.96 17.60
N TRP A 128 -1.53 3.11 18.10
CA TRP A 128 -1.79 1.68 18.25
C TRP A 128 -2.94 1.44 19.23
N LYS A 129 -3.97 0.72 18.80
CA LYS A 129 -5.18 0.44 19.58
C LYS A 129 -5.73 -0.95 19.26
N PRO A 130 -6.38 -1.64 20.21
CA PRO A 130 -7.10 -2.87 19.92
C PRO A 130 -8.17 -2.66 18.83
N ILE A 131 -8.44 -3.69 18.03
CA ILE A 131 -9.52 -3.63 17.03
C ILE A 131 -10.87 -3.39 17.71
N SER A 132 -11.58 -2.37 17.25
CA SER A 132 -12.94 -2.02 17.66
C SER A 132 -13.55 -1.03 16.66
N ASN A 133 -14.86 -0.79 16.76
CA ASN A 133 -15.54 0.22 15.93
C ASN A 133 -15.12 1.67 16.27
N GLN A 134 -14.40 1.89 17.36
CA GLN A 134 -13.90 3.20 17.79
C GLN A 134 -12.40 3.14 18.07
N SER A 135 -11.66 2.30 17.33
CA SER A 135 -10.21 2.17 17.52
C SER A 135 -9.51 3.52 17.37
N TRP A 136 -9.98 4.36 16.44
CA TRP A 136 -9.39 5.66 16.19
C TRP A 136 -10.48 6.70 15.95
N ASP A 137 -10.44 7.78 16.73
CA ASP A 137 -11.18 9.04 16.51
C ASP A 137 -10.16 10.17 16.37
N GLN A 138 -9.22 9.97 15.44
CA GLN A 138 -8.04 10.82 15.28
C GLN A 138 -8.14 11.64 14.00
N LYS A 139 -7.96 12.96 14.15
CA LYS A 139 -7.99 13.91 13.03
C LYS A 139 -6.58 14.26 12.57
N PHE A 140 -6.40 14.33 11.25
CA PHE A 140 -5.18 14.82 10.61
C PHE A 140 -5.50 16.02 9.73
N THR A 141 -4.54 16.94 9.60
CA THR A 141 -4.56 18.02 8.61
C THR A 141 -3.31 17.84 7.77
N LEU A 142 -3.49 17.57 6.48
CA LEU A 142 -2.42 17.19 5.57
C LEU A 142 -2.27 18.28 4.51
N GLU A 143 -1.04 18.75 4.30
CA GLU A 143 -0.73 19.64 3.19
C GLU A 143 -0.61 18.83 1.90
N LEU A 144 -1.22 19.33 0.83
CA LEU A 144 -1.25 18.65 -0.46
C LEU A 144 -0.40 19.44 -1.46
N ASP A 145 0.69 18.83 -1.94
CA ASP A 145 1.51 19.38 -3.02
C ASP A 145 1.33 18.54 -4.29
N ARG A 146 0.34 18.94 -5.10
CA ARG A 146 -0.07 18.23 -6.33
C ARG A 146 -0.34 16.73 -6.13
N SER A 147 -0.64 16.34 -4.89
CA SER A 147 -0.91 14.95 -4.55
C SER A 147 -2.21 14.46 -5.16
N ARG A 148 -2.20 13.21 -5.61
CA ARG A 148 -3.33 12.65 -6.36
C ARG A 148 -4.04 11.55 -5.60
N GLU A 149 -3.34 10.89 -4.70
CA GLU A 149 -3.84 9.70 -4.03
C GLU A 149 -3.46 9.69 -2.56
N LEU A 150 -4.44 9.33 -1.73
CA LEU A 150 -4.25 8.99 -0.33
C LEU A 150 -4.30 7.48 -0.19
N GLU A 151 -3.21 6.90 0.28
CA GLU A 151 -3.16 5.51 0.73
C GLU A 151 -3.37 5.47 2.26
N ILE A 152 -4.20 4.52 2.69
CA ILE A 152 -4.39 4.14 4.08
C ILE A 152 -3.93 2.69 4.21
N SER A 153 -2.82 2.45 4.91
CA SER A 153 -2.33 1.10 5.19
C SER A 153 -2.48 0.77 6.67
N VAL A 154 -3.12 -0.36 6.98
CA VAL A 154 -3.38 -0.83 8.34
C VAL A 154 -2.39 -1.92 8.70
N TYR A 155 -1.75 -1.78 9.86
CA TYR A 155 -0.73 -2.69 10.36
C TYR A 155 -1.16 -3.30 11.67
N TRP A 156 -0.83 -4.57 11.88
CA TRP A 156 -0.74 -5.18 13.20
C TRP A 156 0.55 -4.73 13.90
N ARG A 157 0.49 -4.64 15.23
CA ARG A 157 1.66 -4.29 16.06
C ARG A 157 2.65 -5.44 16.22
N ASP A 158 2.23 -6.64 15.86
CA ASP A 158 3.04 -7.85 15.93
C ASP A 158 3.63 -8.24 14.56
N TRP A 159 4.16 -9.45 14.49
CA TRP A 159 4.86 -9.98 13.33
C TRP A 159 3.99 -10.07 12.06
N ARG A 160 2.65 -10.03 12.18
CA ARG A 160 1.73 -10.07 11.03
C ARG A 160 1.89 -8.86 10.12
N SER A 161 2.35 -7.72 10.66
CA SER A 161 2.62 -6.50 9.90
C SER A 161 1.42 -5.99 9.09
N LEU A 162 1.62 -5.51 7.86
CA LEU A 162 0.59 -4.95 6.99
C LEU A 162 -0.54 -5.96 6.78
N CYS A 163 -1.78 -5.57 7.06
CA CYS A 163 -2.93 -6.46 6.97
C CYS A 163 -4.08 -5.96 6.11
N ALA A 164 -4.13 -4.66 5.84
CA ALA A 164 -5.13 -4.11 4.94
C ALA A 164 -4.67 -2.80 4.29
N VAL A 165 -5.18 -2.50 3.10
CA VAL A 165 -4.92 -1.25 2.38
C VAL A 165 -6.17 -0.66 1.76
N LYS A 166 -6.20 0.66 1.62
CA LYS A 166 -7.18 1.38 0.81
C LYS A 166 -6.52 2.56 0.11
N PHE A 167 -6.93 2.80 -1.12
CA PHE A 167 -6.48 3.94 -1.91
C PHE A 167 -7.70 4.81 -2.23
N LEU A 168 -7.54 6.12 -2.06
CA LEU A 168 -8.56 7.12 -2.34
C LEU A 168 -7.99 8.15 -3.30
N ARG A 169 -8.71 8.40 -4.39
CA ARG A 169 -8.33 9.46 -5.32
C ARG A 169 -8.74 10.80 -4.70
N LEU A 170 -7.78 11.70 -4.57
CA LEU A 170 -8.03 13.01 -3.96
C LEU A 170 -8.90 13.90 -4.84
N GLU A 171 -8.93 13.64 -6.15
CA GLU A 171 -9.78 14.37 -7.10
C GLU A 171 -11.28 14.21 -6.83
N ASP A 172 -11.68 13.10 -6.18
CA ASP A 172 -13.08 12.81 -5.85
C ASP A 172 -13.63 13.72 -4.73
N PHE A 173 -12.77 14.44 -4.01
CA PHE A 173 -13.14 15.28 -2.86
C PHE A 173 -12.92 16.79 -3.08
N LEU A 174 -12.65 17.23 -4.32
CA LEU A 174 -12.32 18.62 -4.67
C LEU A 174 -13.54 19.57 -4.70
N ASP A 175 -14.52 19.39 -3.81
CA ASP A 175 -15.78 20.15 -3.77
C ASP A 175 -15.97 20.98 -2.48
N ASN A 176 -14.98 20.96 -1.58
CA ASN A 176 -15.01 21.57 -0.25
C ASN A 176 -16.14 21.06 0.66
N GLN A 177 -16.72 19.90 0.37
CA GLN A 177 -17.69 19.26 1.25
C GLN A 177 -17.00 18.30 2.23
N ARG A 178 -17.68 18.02 3.34
CA ARG A 178 -17.28 16.95 4.25
C ARG A 178 -17.87 15.64 3.74
N HIS A 179 -16.99 14.72 3.39
CA HIS A 179 -17.34 13.38 2.92
C HIS A 179 -17.11 12.37 4.03
N GLY A 180 -18.18 11.91 4.66
CA GLY A 180 -18.14 10.75 5.57
C GLY A 180 -18.39 9.47 4.79
N MET A 181 -17.52 8.47 4.92
CA MET A 181 -17.61 7.25 4.12
C MET A 181 -17.19 5.99 4.85
N CYS A 182 -17.83 4.89 4.47
CA CYS A 182 -17.50 3.53 4.88
C CYS A 182 -16.56 2.92 3.84
N LEU A 183 -15.28 2.77 4.19
CA LEU A 183 -14.24 2.25 3.32
C LEU A 183 -14.07 0.75 3.52
N TYR A 184 -14.31 -0.01 2.46
CA TYR A 184 -13.95 -1.42 2.39
C TYR A 184 -12.46 -1.54 2.04
N LEU A 185 -11.70 -2.09 2.97
CA LEU A 185 -10.26 -2.30 2.82
C LEU A 185 -10.00 -3.59 2.04
N GLU A 186 -8.84 -3.64 1.39
CA GLU A 186 -8.34 -4.82 0.70
C GLU A 186 -7.36 -5.57 1.62
N PRO A 187 -7.53 -6.87 1.88
CA PRO A 187 -8.54 -7.75 1.29
C PRO A 187 -9.88 -7.76 2.01
N GLN A 188 -9.92 -7.29 3.26
CA GLN A 188 -11.13 -7.26 4.05
C GLN A 188 -11.05 -6.21 5.15
N GLY A 189 -12.20 -5.96 5.77
CA GLY A 189 -12.35 -5.03 6.87
C GLY A 189 -12.98 -3.72 6.43
N THR A 190 -13.43 -2.97 7.41
CA THR A 190 -14.17 -1.74 7.21
C THR A 190 -13.57 -0.64 8.06
N LEU A 191 -13.30 0.50 7.44
CA LEU A 191 -12.83 1.71 8.10
C LEU A 191 -13.83 2.83 7.83
N PHE A 192 -14.30 3.50 8.88
CA PHE A 192 -15.01 4.76 8.72
C PHE A 192 -13.98 5.90 8.63
N ALA A 193 -14.13 6.77 7.64
CA ALA A 193 -13.27 7.93 7.47
C ALA A 193 -14.09 9.15 7.08
N GLU A 194 -13.62 10.32 7.49
CA GLU A 194 -14.16 11.60 7.06
C GLU A 194 -13.07 12.40 6.38
N VAL A 195 -13.35 12.88 5.17
CA VAL A 195 -12.41 13.65 4.36
C VAL A 195 -13.05 15.00 4.06
N THR A 196 -12.26 16.07 4.18
CA THR A 196 -12.66 17.41 3.75
C THR A 196 -11.48 18.04 3.07
N PHE A 197 -11.67 18.47 1.83
CA PHE A 197 -10.66 19.20 1.09
C PHE A 197 -10.80 20.70 1.39
N PHE A 198 -9.70 21.37 1.71
CA PHE A 198 -9.67 22.80 1.95
C PHE A 198 -8.86 23.50 0.87
N ASN A 199 -9.37 24.60 0.32
CA ASN A 199 -8.67 25.50 -0.62
C ASN A 199 -8.14 24.82 -1.90
N PRO A 200 -9.00 24.29 -2.79
CA PRO A 200 -8.57 23.66 -4.03
C PRO A 200 -8.00 24.70 -5.02
N VAL A 201 -6.68 24.81 -5.10
CA VAL A 201 -6.00 25.48 -6.22
C VAL A 201 -5.76 24.44 -7.31
N ILE A 202 -6.70 24.32 -8.25
CA ILE A 202 -6.58 23.40 -9.39
C ILE A 202 -5.78 24.10 -10.49
N GLU A 203 -4.47 23.87 -10.55
CA GLU A 203 -3.63 24.35 -11.67
C GLU A 203 -4.01 23.64 -12.97
N ARG A 204 -4.90 24.25 -13.77
CA ARG A 204 -5.19 23.76 -15.13
C ARG A 204 -4.07 24.21 -16.07
N ARG A 205 -3.22 23.28 -16.51
CA ARG A 205 -2.29 23.57 -17.63
C ARG A 205 -3.11 23.88 -18.88
N PRO A 206 -2.87 25.00 -19.58
CA PRO A 206 -3.52 25.26 -20.86
C PRO A 206 -3.17 24.14 -21.83
N LYS A 207 -4.18 23.57 -22.50
CA LYS A 207 -3.96 22.59 -23.57
C LYS A 207 -3.11 23.28 -24.65
N LEU A 208 -1.96 22.68 -24.99
CA LEU A 208 -1.16 23.10 -26.15
C LEU A 208 -2.09 23.14 -27.36
N GLN A 209 -2.36 24.34 -27.89
CA GLN A 209 -3.01 24.50 -29.17
C GLN A 209 -2.02 24.06 -30.24
N ARG A 210 -2.51 23.24 -31.17
CA ARG A 210 -1.72 22.62 -32.24
C ARG A 210 -1.55 23.57 -33.41
#